data_AF-A0A3T0E7N3-F1
#
_entry.id   AF-A0A3T0E7N3-F1
#
_cell.length_a   1.000
_cell.length_b   1.000
_cell.length_c   1.000
_cell.angle_alpha   90.00
_cell.angle_beta   90.00
_cell.angle_gamma   90.00
#
_symmetry.space_group_name_H-M   'P 1'
#
loop_
_entity.id
_entity.type
_entity.pdbx_description
1 polymer ?
#
loop_
_entity_poly.entity_id
_entity_poly.type
_entity_poly.pdbx_seq_one_letter_code
_entity_poly.pdbx_strand_id
1 'polypeptide(L)'
;MNIILFGPPGAGKGTQSKRLVQSRGWVQLSTGDMLRDARKAGTELGNRVAGIMDRGELVSDEIVIALINERLPEADAAGGAIFDGFPRTVPQAEALDRLLAERSSPIAKVVRLVVDQDELVARVEKRAAEEGRADDTVDAFKVRLKAYNDQTAPLIPFYTGQNKLVDVDGMGSMDEVSARINAALDA
;
A
#
# COMPACT_ATOMS: atom_id res chain seq x y z
N MET A 1 -4.54 4.45 -15.45
CA MET A 1 -5.03 5.10 -14.23
C MET A 1 -4.19 4.66 -13.06
N ASN A 2 -3.61 5.60 -12.31
CA ASN A 2 -2.78 5.30 -11.15
C ASN A 2 -3.54 5.60 -9.87
N ILE A 3 -3.60 4.64 -8.95
CA ILE A 3 -4.29 4.81 -7.66
C ILE A 3 -3.40 4.41 -6.49
N ILE A 4 -3.68 4.99 -5.33
CA ILE A 4 -3.11 4.54 -4.06
C ILE A 4 -4.21 3.82 -3.27
N LEU A 5 -3.94 2.59 -2.82
CA LEU A 5 -4.74 1.95 -1.78
C LEU A 5 -4.17 2.30 -0.41
N PHE A 6 -4.97 3.00 0.37
CA PHE A 6 -4.56 3.64 1.62
C PHE A 6 -5.34 3.06 2.81
N GLY A 7 -4.70 2.97 3.98
CA GLY A 7 -5.33 2.49 5.20
C GLY A 7 -4.35 1.74 6.11
N PRO A 8 -4.73 1.50 7.38
CA PRO A 8 -3.87 0.87 8.37
C PRO A 8 -3.52 -0.59 8.02
N PRO A 9 -2.52 -1.18 8.69
CA PRO A 9 -2.31 -2.64 8.66
C PRO A 9 -3.61 -3.36 9.02
N GLY A 10 -3.95 -4.45 8.33
CA GLY A 10 -5.21 -5.18 8.55
C GLY A 10 -6.43 -4.66 7.77
N ALA A 11 -6.35 -3.48 7.15
CA ALA A 11 -7.50 -2.88 6.45
C ALA A 11 -7.97 -3.62 5.17
N GLY A 12 -7.27 -4.66 4.73
CA GLY A 12 -7.64 -5.44 3.54
C GLY A 12 -7.07 -4.95 2.20
N LYS A 13 -6.14 -3.98 2.21
CA LYS A 13 -5.50 -3.42 1.00
C LYS A 13 -5.03 -4.50 0.02
N GLY A 14 -4.13 -5.40 0.44
CA GLY A 14 -3.57 -6.44 -0.44
C GLY A 14 -4.62 -7.38 -1.04
N THR A 15 -5.69 -7.69 -0.31
CA THR A 15 -6.82 -8.47 -0.84
C THR A 15 -7.51 -7.73 -1.97
N GLN A 16 -7.78 -6.43 -1.78
CA GLN A 16 -8.45 -5.61 -2.76
C GLN A 16 -7.53 -5.28 -3.96
N SER A 17 -6.22 -5.10 -3.73
CA SER A 17 -5.21 -4.98 -4.78
C SER A 17 -5.26 -6.18 -5.74
N LYS A 18 -5.22 -7.41 -5.21
CA LYS A 18 -5.28 -8.64 -6.03
C LYS A 18 -6.56 -8.71 -6.87
N ARG A 19 -7.69 -8.26 -6.33
CA ARG A 19 -8.97 -8.23 -7.05
C ARG A 19 -9.00 -7.18 -8.14
N LEU A 20 -8.40 -6.01 -7.92
CA LEU A 20 -8.24 -4.99 -8.95
C LEU A 20 -7.29 -5.45 -10.07
N VAL A 21 -6.21 -6.17 -9.74
CA VAL A 21 -5.36 -6.83 -10.73
C VAL A 21 -6.19 -7.79 -11.60
N GLN A 22 -6.99 -8.66 -10.97
CA GLN A 22 -7.82 -9.63 -11.70
C GLN A 22 -8.93 -8.99 -12.55
N SER A 23 -9.60 -7.95 -12.04
CA SER A 23 -10.77 -7.35 -12.69
C SER A 23 -10.43 -6.24 -13.68
N ARG A 24 -9.34 -5.49 -13.45
CA ARG A 24 -8.95 -4.34 -14.29
C ARG A 24 -7.63 -4.54 -15.04
N GLY A 25 -6.90 -5.62 -14.78
CA GLY A 25 -5.60 -5.91 -15.42
C GLY A 25 -4.45 -5.00 -14.97
N TRP A 26 -4.67 -4.14 -13.96
CA TRP A 26 -3.67 -3.21 -13.47
C TRP A 26 -2.52 -3.90 -12.74
N VAL A 27 -1.37 -3.23 -12.67
CA VAL A 27 -0.19 -3.75 -11.96
C VAL A 27 -0.20 -3.29 -10.50
N GLN A 28 -0.07 -4.25 -9.58
CA GLN A 28 0.15 -3.95 -8.17
C GLN A 28 1.63 -3.65 -7.89
N LEU A 29 1.89 -2.43 -7.44
CA LEU A 29 3.17 -1.97 -6.92
C LEU A 29 3.12 -2.02 -5.39
N SER A 30 3.24 -3.25 -4.85
CA SER A 30 3.29 -3.51 -3.41
C SER A 30 4.72 -3.41 -2.89
N THR A 31 5.02 -2.37 -2.11
CA THR A 31 6.36 -2.20 -1.53
C THR A 31 6.69 -3.30 -0.53
N GLY A 32 5.70 -3.81 0.19
CA GLY A 32 5.90 -4.96 1.07
C GLY A 32 6.36 -6.21 0.33
N ASP A 33 5.75 -6.50 -0.83
CA ASP A 33 6.15 -7.67 -1.65
C ASP A 33 7.51 -7.45 -2.31
N MET A 34 7.72 -6.27 -2.93
CA MET A 34 8.99 -5.93 -3.57
C MET A 34 10.18 -6.02 -2.61
N LEU A 35 10.04 -5.54 -1.37
CA LEU A 35 11.09 -5.63 -0.35
C LEU A 35 11.31 -7.08 0.14
N ARG A 36 10.24 -7.89 0.22
CA ARG A 36 10.37 -9.33 0.54
C ARG A 36 11.07 -10.10 -0.58
N ASP A 37 10.81 -9.77 -1.82
CA ASP A 37 11.49 -10.39 -2.97
C ASP A 37 12.96 -9.97 -3.02
N ALA A 38 13.25 -8.70 -2.74
CA ALA A 38 14.63 -8.22 -2.58
C ALA A 38 15.39 -8.95 -1.46
N ARG A 39 14.74 -9.25 -0.32
CA ARG A 39 15.31 -10.08 0.76
C ARG A 39 15.69 -11.48 0.26
N LYS A 40 14.86 -12.11 -0.56
CA LYS A 40 15.11 -13.46 -1.09
C LYS A 40 16.22 -13.50 -2.15
N ALA A 41 16.50 -12.37 -2.80
CA ALA A 41 17.53 -12.29 -3.84
C ALA A 41 18.96 -12.46 -3.29
N GLY A 42 19.17 -12.34 -1.97
CA GLY A 42 20.48 -12.56 -1.34
C GLY A 42 21.56 -11.53 -1.70
N THR A 43 21.16 -10.39 -2.27
CA THR A 43 22.07 -9.29 -2.64
C THR A 43 22.47 -8.47 -1.41
N GLU A 44 23.52 -7.65 -1.51
CA GLU A 44 23.90 -6.73 -0.42
C GLU A 44 22.74 -5.79 -0.04
N LEU A 45 22.02 -5.25 -1.04
CA LEU A 45 20.83 -4.45 -0.84
C LEU A 45 19.71 -5.25 -0.14
N GLY A 46 19.47 -6.48 -0.58
CA GLY A 46 18.48 -7.37 0.02
C GLY A 46 18.74 -7.65 1.50
N ASN A 47 20.01 -7.86 1.88
CA ASN A 47 20.42 -8.09 3.26
C ASN A 47 20.22 -6.85 4.14
N ARG A 48 20.52 -5.65 3.63
CA ARG A 48 20.26 -4.38 4.34
C ARG A 48 18.77 -4.15 4.54
N VAL A 49 17.96 -4.38 3.50
CA VAL A 49 16.49 -4.28 3.54
C VAL A 49 15.92 -5.24 4.58
N ALA A 50 16.38 -6.49 4.61
CA ALA A 50 15.92 -7.50 5.56
C ALA A 50 16.09 -7.04 7.01
N GLY A 51 17.26 -6.52 7.37
CA GLY A 51 17.52 -6.03 8.73
C GLY A 51 16.60 -4.87 9.16
N ILE A 52 16.26 -3.96 8.24
CA ILE A 52 15.32 -2.85 8.52
C ILE A 52 13.91 -3.40 8.73
N MET A 53 13.46 -4.29 7.85
CA MET A 53 12.13 -4.90 7.93
C MET A 53 11.92 -5.72 9.20
N ASP A 54 12.94 -6.50 9.61
CA ASP A 54 12.87 -7.33 10.81
C ASP A 54 12.72 -6.48 12.10
N ARG A 55 13.13 -5.20 12.08
CA ARG A 55 12.91 -4.23 13.17
C ARG A 55 11.57 -3.48 13.08
N GLY A 56 10.77 -3.73 12.05
CA GLY A 56 9.52 -3.00 11.79
C GLY A 56 9.72 -1.55 11.34
N GLU A 57 10.95 -1.19 10.95
CA GLU A 57 11.30 0.14 10.44
C GLU A 57 10.91 0.29 8.95
N LEU A 58 10.85 1.53 8.48
CA LEU A 58 10.66 1.81 7.06
C LEU A 58 12.01 1.78 6.33
N VAL A 59 12.04 1.07 5.20
CA VAL A 59 13.15 1.16 4.24
C VAL A 59 13.19 2.57 3.66
N SER A 60 14.39 3.08 3.37
CA SER A 60 14.57 4.45 2.89
C SER A 60 13.77 4.73 1.62
N ASP A 61 13.28 5.96 1.53
CA ASP A 61 12.46 6.44 0.41
C ASP A 61 13.16 6.23 -0.93
N GLU A 62 14.47 6.45 -1.00
CA GLU A 62 15.30 6.27 -2.19
C GLU A 62 15.24 4.85 -2.74
N ILE A 63 15.40 3.83 -1.88
CA ILE A 63 15.34 2.42 -2.30
C ILE A 63 13.94 2.09 -2.82
N VAL A 64 12.90 2.55 -2.11
CA VAL A 64 11.51 2.26 -2.49
C VAL A 64 11.14 2.93 -3.81
N ILE A 65 11.55 4.18 -4.02
CA ILE A 65 11.32 4.92 -5.27
C ILE A 65 12.05 4.23 -6.43
N ALA A 66 13.29 3.79 -6.25
CA ALA A 66 14.03 3.07 -7.28
C ALA A 66 13.30 1.79 -7.73
N LEU A 67 12.86 0.97 -6.76
CA LEU A 67 12.09 -0.26 -7.03
C LEU A 67 10.77 0.02 -7.76
N ILE A 68 10.08 1.09 -7.39
CA ILE A 68 8.85 1.52 -8.07
C ILE A 68 9.17 1.94 -9.51
N ASN A 69 10.19 2.76 -9.72
CA ASN A 69 10.56 3.28 -11.02
C ASN A 69 10.90 2.17 -12.03
N GLU A 70 11.58 1.11 -11.59
CA GLU A 70 11.88 -0.06 -12.42
C GLU A 70 10.63 -0.77 -12.94
N ARG A 71 9.55 -0.75 -12.16
CA ARG A 71 8.28 -1.45 -12.48
C ARG A 71 7.21 -0.56 -13.11
N LEU A 72 7.40 0.76 -13.13
CA LEU A 72 6.47 1.69 -13.77
C LEU A 72 6.21 1.38 -15.25
N PRO A 73 7.20 0.99 -16.09
CA PRO A 73 6.92 0.62 -17.48
C PRO A 73 5.91 -0.52 -17.64
N GLU A 74 5.92 -1.51 -16.73
CA GLU A 74 4.92 -2.60 -16.72
C GLU A 74 3.52 -2.06 -16.43
N ALA A 75 3.41 -1.14 -15.47
CA ALA A 75 2.15 -0.53 -15.09
C ALA A 75 1.60 0.40 -16.17
N ASP A 76 2.48 1.13 -16.85
CA ASP A 76 2.16 1.97 -18.01
C ASP A 76 1.55 1.10 -19.13
N ALA A 77 2.17 -0.05 -19.44
CA ALA A 77 1.67 -1.00 -20.43
C ALA A 77 0.33 -1.66 -20.04
N ALA A 78 0.10 -1.87 -18.74
CA ALA A 78 -1.15 -2.41 -18.20
C ALA A 78 -2.29 -1.39 -18.12
N GLY A 79 -2.03 -0.12 -18.47
CA GLY A 79 -3.02 0.95 -18.40
C GLY A 79 -3.36 1.39 -16.96
N GLY A 80 -2.59 0.98 -15.95
CA GLY A 80 -2.78 1.42 -14.58
C GLY A 80 -1.92 0.74 -13.52
N ALA A 81 -1.65 1.49 -12.45
CA ALA A 81 -0.90 1.06 -11.28
C ALA A 81 -1.75 1.13 -10.01
N ILE A 82 -1.54 0.18 -9.10
CA ILE A 82 -2.06 0.18 -7.74
C ILE A 82 -0.86 0.30 -6.80
N PHE A 83 -0.65 1.47 -6.23
CA PHE A 83 0.35 1.70 -5.20
C PHE A 83 -0.19 1.18 -3.87
N ASP A 84 0.42 0.10 -3.35
CA ASP A 84 0.00 -0.57 -2.12
C ASP A 84 1.11 -0.49 -1.07
N GLY A 85 0.84 0.28 -0.01
CA GLY A 85 1.81 0.51 1.07
C GLY A 85 2.86 1.57 0.77
N PHE A 86 2.68 2.38 -0.27
CA PHE A 86 3.44 3.58 -0.60
C PHE A 86 2.53 4.61 -1.26
N PRO A 87 2.71 5.91 -1.01
CA PRO A 87 3.63 6.52 -0.05
C PRO A 87 3.16 6.32 1.41
N ARG A 88 4.09 6.45 2.35
CA ARG A 88 3.89 6.38 3.81
C ARG A 88 4.21 7.68 4.53
N THR A 89 4.80 8.66 3.86
CA THR A 89 5.15 9.98 4.40
C THR A 89 4.85 11.06 3.34
N VAL A 90 4.69 12.31 3.76
CA VAL A 90 4.49 13.45 2.84
C VAL A 90 5.67 13.59 1.86
N PRO A 91 6.95 13.53 2.28
CA PRO A 91 8.07 13.55 1.33
C PRO A 91 8.03 12.44 0.28
N GLN A 92 7.62 11.22 0.65
CA GLN A 92 7.42 10.13 -0.32
C GLN A 92 6.30 10.44 -1.31
N ALA A 93 5.21 11.04 -0.85
CA ALA A 93 4.09 11.42 -1.72
C ALA A 93 4.50 12.49 -2.74
N GLU A 94 5.25 13.51 -2.32
CA GLU A 94 5.80 14.52 -3.22
C GLU A 94 6.81 13.93 -4.21
N ALA A 95 7.64 12.97 -3.77
CA ALA A 95 8.57 12.28 -4.64
C ALA A 95 7.84 11.42 -5.69
N LEU A 96 6.76 10.75 -5.29
CA LEU A 96 5.91 10.00 -6.21
C LEU A 96 5.23 10.93 -7.23
N ASP A 97 4.70 12.06 -6.78
CA ASP A 97 4.08 13.04 -7.68
C ASP A 97 5.09 13.56 -8.72
N ARG A 98 6.34 13.84 -8.32
CA ARG A 98 7.42 14.22 -9.26
C ARG A 98 7.71 13.10 -10.27
N LEU A 99 7.91 11.88 -9.79
CA LEU A 99 8.20 10.72 -10.65
C LEU A 99 7.11 10.48 -11.69
N LEU A 100 5.85 10.65 -11.31
CA LEU A 100 4.70 10.45 -12.19
C LEU A 100 4.42 11.63 -13.12
N ALA A 101 4.82 12.85 -12.73
CA ALA A 101 4.71 14.04 -13.58
C ALA A 101 5.60 13.91 -14.84
N GLU A 102 6.80 13.36 -14.71
CA GLU A 102 7.72 13.08 -15.83
C GLU A 102 7.09 12.14 -16.88
N ARG A 103 6.06 11.37 -16.48
CA ARG A 103 5.38 10.37 -17.30
C ARG A 103 3.98 10.81 -17.72
N SER A 104 3.57 12.05 -17.40
CA SER A 104 2.20 12.55 -17.61
C SER A 104 1.11 11.61 -17.07
N SER A 105 1.39 10.91 -15.97
CA SER A 105 0.54 9.83 -15.44
C SER A 105 0.32 10.01 -13.93
N PRO A 106 -0.33 11.10 -13.49
CA PRO A 106 -0.47 11.44 -12.07
C PRO A 106 -1.33 10.42 -11.31
N ILE A 107 -1.23 10.44 -9.98
CA ILE A 107 -2.20 9.74 -9.12
C ILE A 107 -3.59 10.31 -9.37
N ALA A 108 -4.51 9.47 -9.83
CA ALA A 108 -5.90 9.82 -10.09
C ALA A 108 -6.73 9.82 -8.81
N LYS A 109 -6.60 8.79 -7.97
CA LYS A 109 -7.36 8.63 -6.72
C LYS A 109 -6.54 7.97 -5.62
N VAL A 110 -6.83 8.34 -4.38
CA VAL A 110 -6.33 7.71 -3.16
C VAL A 110 -7.53 7.12 -2.42
N VAL A 111 -7.67 5.81 -2.47
CA VAL A 111 -8.81 5.10 -1.86
C VAL A 111 -8.42 4.68 -0.45
N ARG A 112 -9.00 5.34 0.56
CA ARG A 112 -8.79 5.00 1.97
C ARG A 112 -9.83 4.00 2.44
N LEU A 113 -9.37 2.82 2.86
CA LEU A 113 -10.20 1.84 3.54
C LEU A 113 -10.35 2.22 5.01
N VAL A 114 -11.57 2.58 5.41
CA VAL A 114 -11.94 2.90 6.79
C VAL A 114 -12.43 1.62 7.46
N VAL A 115 -11.77 1.20 8.54
CA VAL A 115 -12.04 -0.05 9.25
C VAL A 115 -11.91 0.21 10.74
N ASP A 116 -12.80 -0.38 11.53
CA ASP A 116 -12.78 -0.26 12.99
C ASP A 116 -11.53 -0.93 13.58
N GLN A 117 -11.00 -0.34 14.65
CA GLN A 117 -9.74 -0.78 15.24
C GLN A 117 -9.80 -2.24 15.74
N ASP A 118 -10.91 -2.65 16.36
CA ASP A 118 -11.09 -4.00 16.88
C ASP A 118 -11.10 -5.04 15.73
N GLU A 119 -11.70 -4.68 14.60
CA GLU A 119 -11.71 -5.50 13.39
C GLU A 119 -10.30 -5.60 12.75
N LEU A 120 -9.51 -4.53 12.79
CA LEU A 120 -8.12 -4.56 12.31
C LEU A 120 -7.27 -5.58 13.08
N VAL A 121 -7.43 -5.63 14.40
CA VAL A 121 -6.72 -6.60 15.26
C VAL A 121 -7.13 -8.02 14.87
N ALA A 122 -8.43 -8.30 14.85
CA ALA A 122 -8.97 -9.62 14.51
C ALA A 122 -8.49 -10.12 13.14
N ARG A 123 -8.45 -9.23 12.14
CA ARG A 123 -7.98 -9.55 10.78
C ARG A 123 -6.49 -9.91 10.75
N VAL A 124 -5.67 -9.24 11.54
CA VAL A 124 -4.22 -9.51 11.58
C VAL A 124 -3.93 -10.83 12.27
N GLU A 125 -4.62 -11.13 13.38
CA GLU A 125 -4.51 -12.42 14.06
C GLU A 125 -4.94 -13.58 13.15
N LYS A 126 -6.08 -13.43 12.46
CA LYS A 126 -6.54 -14.42 11.49
C LYS A 126 -5.53 -14.65 10.37
N ARG A 127 -4.95 -13.58 9.81
CA ARG A 127 -3.95 -13.69 8.74
C ARG A 127 -2.67 -14.39 9.21
N ALA A 128 -2.21 -14.12 10.43
CA ALA A 128 -1.05 -14.80 10.99
C ALA A 128 -1.25 -16.32 11.05
N ALA A 129 -2.45 -16.74 11.47
CA ALA A 129 -2.83 -18.15 11.55
C ALA A 129 -2.99 -18.82 10.18
N GLU A 130 -3.56 -18.13 9.19
CA GLU A 130 -3.87 -18.71 7.87
C GLU A 130 -2.70 -18.65 6.87
N GLU A 131 -1.93 -17.55 6.86
CA GLU A 131 -0.87 -17.30 5.86
C GLU A 131 0.55 -17.61 6.36
N GLY A 132 0.72 -18.02 7.62
CA GLY A 132 2.02 -18.38 8.18
C GLY A 132 3.01 -17.20 8.23
N ARG A 133 2.50 -15.97 8.37
CA ARG A 133 3.32 -14.76 8.45
C ARG A 133 3.93 -14.62 9.84
N ALA A 134 5.18 -15.04 9.98
CA ALA A 134 5.92 -15.00 11.25
C ALA A 134 6.06 -13.59 11.85
N ASP A 135 5.89 -12.53 11.05
CA ASP A 135 5.97 -11.12 11.46
C ASP A 135 4.62 -10.50 11.87
N ASP A 136 3.50 -11.22 11.71
CA ASP A 136 2.18 -10.75 12.13
C ASP A 136 1.88 -11.18 13.59
N THR A 137 2.55 -10.53 14.55
CA THR A 137 2.22 -10.65 15.98
C THR A 137 1.40 -9.44 16.46
N VAL A 138 0.71 -9.57 17.59
CA VAL A 138 -0.03 -8.45 18.21
C VAL A 138 0.91 -7.26 18.50
N ASP A 139 2.13 -7.52 18.95
CA ASP A 139 3.11 -6.47 19.23
C ASP A 139 3.62 -5.82 17.94
N ALA A 140 3.91 -6.61 16.91
CA ALA A 140 4.27 -6.08 15.59
C ALA A 140 3.12 -5.25 14.98
N PHE A 141 1.87 -5.69 15.18
CA PHE A 141 0.69 -4.92 14.76
C PHE A 141 0.63 -3.56 15.45
N LYS A 142 0.79 -3.51 16.78
CA LYS A 142 0.79 -2.24 17.54
C LYS A 142 1.88 -1.29 17.05
N VAL A 143 3.10 -1.79 16.84
CA VAL A 143 4.22 -1.00 16.30
C VAL A 143 3.86 -0.44 14.91
N ARG A 144 3.32 -1.28 14.03
CA ARG A 144 2.94 -0.88 12.66
C ARG A 144 1.75 0.09 12.64
N LEU A 145 0.78 -0.08 13.52
CA LEU A 145 -0.36 0.82 13.66
C LEU A 145 0.11 2.19 14.18
N LYS A 146 1.01 2.21 15.17
CA LYS A 146 1.64 3.44 15.64
C LYS A 146 2.41 4.15 14.51
N ALA A 147 3.25 3.42 13.78
CA ALA A 147 3.98 3.98 12.64
C ALA A 147 3.03 4.53 11.55
N TYR A 148 1.93 3.83 11.28
CA TYR A 148 0.89 4.32 10.38
C TYR A 148 0.30 5.64 10.88
N ASN A 149 -0.08 5.73 12.15
CA ASN A 149 -0.67 6.94 12.72
C ASN A 149 0.32 8.12 12.73
N ASP A 150 1.58 7.87 13.06
CA ASP A 150 2.60 8.93 13.19
C ASP A 150 3.05 9.46 11.82
N GLN A 151 3.18 8.58 10.82
CA GLN A 151 3.87 8.91 9.56
C GLN A 151 2.92 8.92 8.36
N THR A 152 1.99 7.97 8.31
CA THR A 152 1.13 7.74 7.16
C THR A 152 -0.21 8.46 7.26
N ALA A 153 -0.87 8.49 8.42
CA ALA A 153 -2.12 9.23 8.61
C ALA A 153 -2.03 10.73 8.29
N PRO A 154 -0.88 11.43 8.47
CA PRO A 154 -0.69 12.79 7.95
C PRO A 154 -0.88 12.95 6.43
N LEU A 155 -0.84 11.87 5.64
CA LEU A 155 -1.18 11.91 4.22
C LEU A 155 -2.68 12.10 3.95
N ILE A 156 -3.54 11.87 4.93
CA ILE A 156 -4.99 12.10 4.82
C ILE A 156 -5.26 13.57 4.47
N PRO A 157 -4.91 14.57 5.31
CA PRO A 157 -5.13 15.97 4.97
C PRO A 157 -4.36 16.39 3.70
N PHE A 158 -3.19 15.82 3.44
CA PHE A 158 -2.43 16.08 2.20
C PHE A 158 -3.22 15.72 0.94
N TYR A 159 -3.78 14.50 0.85
CA TYR A 159 -4.56 14.07 -0.32
C TYR A 159 -5.99 14.62 -0.34
N THR A 160 -6.57 14.92 0.81
CA THR A 160 -7.84 15.67 0.88
C THR A 160 -7.69 17.06 0.28
N GLY A 161 -6.60 17.79 0.60
CA GLY A 161 -6.32 19.11 0.04
C GLY A 161 -6.11 19.10 -1.48
N GLN A 162 -5.75 17.95 -2.06
CA GLN A 162 -5.61 17.75 -3.49
C GLN A 162 -6.89 17.23 -4.18
N ASN A 163 -7.99 17.04 -3.44
CA ASN A 163 -9.23 16.43 -3.93
C ASN A 163 -9.01 15.03 -4.55
N LYS A 164 -8.02 14.27 -4.06
CA LYS A 164 -7.70 12.91 -4.52
C LYS A 164 -8.20 11.82 -3.58
N LEU A 165 -8.40 12.15 -2.29
CA LEU A 165 -8.80 11.18 -1.28
C LEU A 165 -10.29 10.82 -1.40
N VAL A 166 -10.57 9.52 -1.43
CA VAL A 166 -11.92 8.97 -1.37
C VAL A 166 -11.96 7.93 -0.25
N ASP A 167 -12.90 8.11 0.68
CA ASP A 167 -13.13 7.16 1.76
C ASP A 167 -14.06 6.04 1.29
N VAL A 168 -13.67 4.81 1.61
CA VAL A 168 -14.46 3.61 1.37
C VAL A 168 -14.60 2.85 2.69
N ASP A 169 -15.84 2.51 3.04
CA ASP A 169 -16.12 1.59 4.14
C ASP A 169 -15.50 0.21 3.85
N GLY A 170 -14.50 -0.15 4.67
CA GLY A 170 -13.77 -1.42 4.60
C GLY A 170 -14.33 -2.51 5.52
N MET A 171 -15.50 -2.29 6.12
CA MET A 171 -16.26 -3.28 6.88
C MET A 171 -17.12 -4.16 5.97
N GLY A 172 -17.44 -5.38 6.40
CA GLY A 172 -18.23 -6.35 5.63
C GLY A 172 -17.38 -7.34 4.84
N SER A 173 -18.02 -8.05 3.92
CA SER A 173 -17.39 -9.09 3.11
C SER A 173 -16.41 -8.53 2.09
N MET A 174 -15.49 -9.38 1.62
CA MET A 174 -14.52 -8.99 0.59
C MET A 174 -15.20 -8.48 -0.68
N ASP A 175 -16.32 -9.07 -1.08
CA ASP A 175 -17.08 -8.71 -2.28
C ASP A 175 -17.77 -7.34 -2.13
N GLU A 176 -18.38 -7.07 -0.97
CA GLU A 176 -18.99 -5.77 -0.68
C GLU A 176 -17.95 -4.64 -0.70
N VAL A 177 -16.80 -4.86 -0.06
CA VAL A 177 -15.71 -3.89 -0.07
C VAL A 177 -15.18 -3.69 -1.50
N SER A 178 -15.02 -4.76 -2.29
CA SER A 178 -14.63 -4.63 -3.71
C SER A 178 -15.63 -3.81 -4.52
N ALA A 179 -16.93 -4.02 -4.32
CA ALA A 179 -17.98 -3.28 -5.01
C ALA A 179 -17.91 -1.79 -4.67
N ARG A 180 -17.71 -1.43 -3.39
CA ARG A 180 -17.57 -0.03 -2.97
C ARG A 180 -16.31 0.62 -3.55
N ILE A 181 -15.18 -0.11 -3.60
CA ILE A 181 -13.96 0.38 -4.25
C ILE A 181 -14.20 0.65 -5.72
N ASN A 182 -14.82 -0.28 -6.45
CA ASN A 182 -15.12 -0.07 -7.87
C ASN A 182 -16.02 1.15 -8.08
N ALA A 183 -17.08 1.30 -7.29
CA ALA A 183 -17.94 2.47 -7.35
C ALA A 183 -17.16 3.78 -7.09
N ALA A 184 -16.25 3.78 -6.12
CA ALA A 184 -15.39 4.93 -5.83
C ALA A 184 -14.40 5.25 -6.97
N LEU A 185 -13.94 4.22 -7.72
CA LEU A 185 -13.03 4.40 -8.85
C LEU A 185 -13.75 4.91 -10.11
N ASP A 186 -15.01 4.55 -10.29
CA ASP A 186 -15.79 4.85 -11.50
C ASP A 186 -16.61 6.16 -11.42
N ALA A 187 -16.72 6.75 -10.23
CA ALA A 187 -17.32 8.07 -9.99
C ALA A 187 -16.46 9.24 -10.50
#